data_AF-A0A7J5V1E6-F1
#
_entry.id   AF-A0A7J5V1E6-F1
#
_cell.length_a   1.000
_cell.length_b   1.000
_cell.length_c   1.000
_cell.angle_alpha   90.00
_cell.angle_beta   90.00
_cell.angle_gamma   90.00
#
_symmetry.space_group_name_H-M   'P 1'
#
loop_
_entity.id
_entity.type
_entity.pdbx_description
1 polymer ?
#
loop_
_entity_poly.entity_id
_entity_poly.type
_entity_poly.pdbx_seq_one_letter_code
_entity_poly.pdbx_strand_id
1 'polypeptide(L)'
;MQIYFQKMIAKPTFLQRIPFYFVVLVLMILPKAELIAQKGSKIRTVVIDAGHGGRDPGAVGKHSKEKNIVLDVALLTGTYIRQNLPDVKVIFTRSKDEFIELHRRAAIANENNADLFLSIHCNASVDTKVFGAETFVMGEHKTEANLEVAKLENAAILFEENASDEYGGFDPNSTAAYIALSLFQSDNKQQSIKIAQQVQEQFTKRVGRKDRSVQQAGFLVLYKTAMPSILIELGFITNLNEEKFLMSEEGKAFMASAIYRAFREYKQQYERDNIIPIEIPEEWKEILAPSKKDSTTTVKPSPEPEKIIEKEKIVSQQTLTEKPTESIVYKVQFATYPREIPLSDKRFSQLTDVGFYFHNGLFKYTSGSFSNLKDAINHQSKLRKNGYDDAFVVAFEKGIRIKIEEAAKNN
;
A
#
# COMPACT_ATOMS: atom_id res chain seq x y z
N MET A 1 27.68 45.12 -85.94
CA MET A 1 27.80 45.61 -84.56
C MET A 1 26.90 44.72 -83.69
N GLN A 2 27.39 43.64 -83.05
CA GLN A 2 28.41 43.67 -81.98
C GLN A 2 27.86 44.62 -80.88
N ILE A 3 27.57 44.28 -79.64
CA ILE A 3 28.14 43.37 -78.64
C ILE A 3 27.03 43.28 -77.53
N TYR A 4 26.58 42.14 -77.00
CA TYR A 4 26.92 41.57 -75.67
C TYR A 4 25.82 40.52 -75.39
N PHE A 5 26.02 39.23 -75.61
CA PHE A 5 26.68 38.27 -74.72
C PHE A 5 26.29 38.37 -73.22
N GLN A 6 25.55 37.33 -72.81
CA GLN A 6 25.68 36.59 -71.55
C GLN A 6 24.93 37.02 -70.27
N LYS A 7 24.14 36.04 -69.80
CA LYS A 7 23.91 35.62 -68.42
C LYS A 7 23.10 36.55 -67.52
N MET A 8 21.78 36.31 -67.51
CA MET A 8 21.01 36.27 -66.27
C MET A 8 19.88 35.23 -66.40
N ILE A 9 20.26 33.95 -66.44
CA ILE A 9 19.39 32.93 -65.86
C ILE A 9 19.54 33.15 -64.36
N ALA A 10 18.49 33.65 -63.73
CA ALA A 10 18.40 33.79 -62.29
C ALA A 10 18.85 32.47 -61.66
N LYS A 11 19.92 32.54 -60.86
CA LYS A 11 20.30 31.43 -60.00
C LYS A 11 19.07 31.06 -59.17
N PRO A 12 18.66 29.78 -59.07
CA PRO A 12 17.75 29.41 -58.02
C PRO A 12 18.39 29.86 -56.71
N THR A 13 17.64 30.66 -55.96
CA THR A 13 18.01 31.10 -54.63
C THR A 13 18.46 29.89 -53.82
N PHE A 14 19.45 30.10 -52.95
CA PHE A 14 20.10 29.11 -52.09
C PHE A 14 19.12 28.31 -51.18
N LEU A 15 17.80 28.54 -51.30
CA LEU A 15 16.73 27.90 -50.54
C LEU A 15 16.03 26.73 -51.26
N GLN A 16 16.47 26.28 -52.44
CA GLN A 16 15.77 25.18 -53.16
C GLN A 16 16.55 23.86 -53.29
N ARG A 17 17.62 23.67 -52.52
CA ARG A 17 18.27 22.35 -52.39
C ARG A 17 18.75 22.12 -50.97
N ILE A 18 17.83 22.07 -50.01
CA ILE A 18 18.06 21.17 -48.88
C ILE A 18 17.79 19.79 -49.48
N PRO A 19 18.81 18.94 -49.69
CA PRO A 19 18.55 17.63 -50.25
C PRO A 19 17.56 16.94 -49.32
N PHE A 20 16.54 16.29 -49.87
CA PHE A 20 15.56 15.52 -49.10
C PHE A 20 16.24 14.60 -48.06
N TYR A 21 17.46 14.16 -48.38
CA TYR A 21 18.37 13.44 -47.50
C TYR A 21 18.80 14.17 -46.22
N PHE A 22 18.87 15.50 -46.15
CA PHE A 22 19.25 16.24 -44.93
C PHE A 22 18.10 16.31 -43.91
N VAL A 23 16.85 16.40 -44.38
CA VAL A 23 15.67 16.33 -43.50
C VAL A 23 15.45 14.90 -43.01
N VAL A 24 15.71 13.89 -43.85
CA VAL A 24 15.67 12.48 -43.46
C VAL A 24 16.82 12.10 -42.51
N LEU A 25 18.02 12.68 -42.68
CA LEU A 25 19.16 12.44 -41.80
C LEU A 25 18.97 13.08 -40.40
N VAL A 26 18.36 14.27 -40.31
CA VAL A 26 18.03 14.90 -39.02
C VAL A 26 16.91 14.14 -38.29
N LEU A 27 15.98 13.50 -39.02
CA LEU A 27 14.98 12.59 -38.42
C LEU A 27 15.56 11.24 -37.96
N MET A 28 16.73 10.82 -38.49
CA MET A 28 17.43 9.60 -38.04
C MET A 28 18.42 9.82 -36.90
N ILE A 29 18.77 11.08 -36.57
CA ILE A 29 19.70 11.43 -35.48
C ILE A 29 18.98 12.09 -34.29
N LEU A 30 17.65 12.17 -34.32
CA LEU A 30 16.94 12.26 -33.06
C LEU A 30 17.33 11.01 -32.27
N PRO A 31 17.92 11.11 -31.07
CA PRO A 31 17.93 9.95 -30.20
C PRO A 31 16.48 9.50 -30.19
N LYS A 32 16.23 8.21 -30.43
CA LYS A 32 15.01 7.62 -29.90
C LYS A 32 15.11 7.95 -28.42
N ALA A 33 14.46 9.04 -28.02
CA ALA A 33 14.06 9.23 -26.66
C ALA A 33 13.21 8.00 -26.45
N GLU A 34 13.87 6.97 -25.90
CA GLU A 34 13.22 5.95 -25.13
C GLU A 34 12.33 6.74 -24.21
N LEU A 35 11.07 6.85 -24.61
CA LEU A 35 9.99 7.31 -23.78
C LEU A 35 9.80 6.20 -22.74
N ILE A 36 10.81 5.96 -21.91
CA ILE A 36 10.71 5.20 -20.68
C ILE A 36 10.07 6.17 -19.69
N ALA A 37 8.79 6.43 -19.91
CA ALA A 37 7.84 6.61 -18.83
C ALA A 37 7.01 5.32 -18.79
N GLN A 38 7.69 4.18 -18.57
CA GLN A 38 6.99 3.00 -18.10
C GLN A 38 6.58 3.32 -16.66
N LYS A 39 5.41 3.95 -16.49
CA LYS A 39 4.72 3.99 -15.19
C LYS A 39 4.62 2.51 -14.80
N GLY A 40 5.47 2.10 -13.87
CA GLY A 40 5.72 0.68 -13.63
C GLY A 40 4.41 -0.01 -13.30
N SER A 41 4.16 -1.19 -13.85
CA SER A 41 2.96 -1.98 -13.54
C SER A 41 2.91 -2.49 -12.09
N LYS A 42 3.90 -2.12 -11.27
CA LYS A 42 4.11 -2.59 -9.91
C LYS A 42 4.43 -1.45 -8.96
N ILE A 43 3.81 -1.46 -7.79
CA ILE A 43 4.17 -0.58 -6.67
C ILE A 43 5.33 -1.25 -5.94
N ARG A 44 6.51 -0.65 -5.98
CA ARG A 44 7.76 -1.18 -5.40
C ARG A 44 8.28 -0.33 -4.26
N THR A 45 7.96 0.95 -4.21
CA THR A 45 8.47 1.86 -3.18
C THR A 45 7.33 2.67 -2.58
N VAL A 46 7.19 2.62 -1.26
CA VAL A 46 6.28 3.49 -0.50
C VAL A 46 7.07 4.30 0.50
N VAL A 47 6.78 5.59 0.55
CA VAL A 47 7.30 6.49 1.57
C VAL A 47 6.21 6.78 2.59
N ILE A 48 6.54 6.55 3.86
CA ILE A 48 5.65 6.80 4.99
C ILE A 48 6.21 7.98 5.76
N ASP A 49 5.44 9.06 5.79
CA ASP A 49 5.75 10.27 6.50
C ASP A 49 5.02 10.30 7.85
N ALA A 50 5.79 10.43 8.93
CA ALA A 50 5.25 10.67 10.25
C ALA A 50 5.23 12.18 10.50
N GLY A 51 4.05 12.78 10.58
CA GLY A 51 3.85 14.23 10.76
C GLY A 51 4.67 14.82 11.91
N HIS A 52 5.06 16.09 11.78
CA HIS A 52 5.80 16.86 12.81
C HIS A 52 7.12 16.20 13.25
N GLY A 53 7.58 16.46 14.47
CA GLY A 53 8.77 15.85 15.07
C GLY A 53 9.77 16.88 15.61
N GLY A 54 10.61 16.45 16.56
CA GLY A 54 11.60 17.30 17.20
C GLY A 54 10.95 18.50 17.89
N ARG A 55 11.27 19.70 17.40
CA ARG A 55 10.76 20.98 17.91
C ARG A 55 9.28 21.23 17.61
N ASP A 56 8.74 20.59 16.58
CA ASP A 56 7.33 20.69 16.22
C ASP A 56 6.55 19.54 16.90
N PRO A 57 5.72 19.81 17.93
CA PRO A 57 4.93 18.78 18.59
C PRO A 57 3.71 18.31 17.77
N GLY A 58 3.33 19.05 16.72
CA GLY A 58 2.00 18.98 16.12
C GLY A 58 0.91 19.40 17.10
N ALA A 59 -0.30 18.91 16.88
CA ALA A 59 -1.40 19.09 17.79
C ALA A 59 -1.10 18.49 19.18
N VAL A 60 -1.55 19.20 20.22
CA VAL A 60 -1.33 18.81 21.61
C VAL A 60 -2.67 18.45 22.25
N GLY A 61 -2.79 17.18 22.64
CA GLY A 61 -3.92 16.69 23.43
C GLY A 61 -3.74 16.97 24.92
N LYS A 62 -4.61 16.42 25.75
CA LYS A 62 -4.51 16.61 27.20
C LYS A 62 -3.34 15.85 27.81
N HIS A 63 -2.97 14.72 27.21
CA HIS A 63 -1.97 13.76 27.71
C HIS A 63 -0.96 13.34 26.65
N SER A 64 -1.09 13.80 25.41
CA SER A 64 -0.27 13.37 24.29
C SER A 64 0.12 14.52 23.35
N LYS A 65 1.11 14.23 22.52
CA LYS A 65 1.54 15.08 21.40
C LYS A 65 1.41 14.26 20.14
N GLU A 66 0.88 14.87 19.10
CA GLU A 66 0.67 14.23 17.81
C GLU A 66 1.92 13.54 17.29
N LYS A 67 3.07 14.23 17.32
CA LYS A 67 4.35 13.72 16.79
C LYS A 67 4.75 12.32 17.30
N ASN A 68 4.32 11.96 18.51
CA ASN A 68 4.62 10.66 19.13
C ASN A 68 3.67 9.58 18.61
N ILE A 69 2.37 9.87 18.61
CA ILE A 69 1.33 8.93 18.13
C ILE A 69 1.57 8.58 16.67
N VAL A 70 1.81 9.59 15.83
CA VAL A 70 1.96 9.39 14.38
C VAL A 70 3.26 8.67 14.05
N LEU A 71 4.34 8.85 14.83
CA LEU A 71 5.57 8.07 14.68
C LEU A 71 5.33 6.59 14.96
N ASP A 72 4.66 6.27 16.06
CA ASP A 72 4.37 4.88 16.42
C ASP A 72 3.52 4.20 15.34
N VAL A 73 2.47 4.88 14.86
CA VAL A 73 1.58 4.35 13.81
C VAL A 73 2.31 4.21 12.47
N ALA A 74 3.17 5.16 12.10
CA ALA A 74 3.98 5.08 10.89
C ALA A 74 4.92 3.87 10.93
N LEU A 75 5.67 3.69 12.02
CA LEU A 75 6.60 2.56 12.19
C LEU A 75 5.87 1.21 12.17
N LEU A 76 4.71 1.10 12.83
CA LEU A 76 3.87 -0.09 12.78
C LEU A 76 3.35 -0.37 11.36
N THR A 77 2.90 0.67 10.65
CA THR A 77 2.43 0.55 9.25
C THR A 77 3.54 0.01 8.37
N GLY A 78 4.74 0.60 8.43
CA GLY A 78 5.88 0.14 7.65
C GLY A 78 6.34 -1.27 8.05
N THR A 79 6.21 -1.64 9.33
CA THR A 79 6.46 -3.01 9.79
C THR A 79 5.50 -4.00 9.14
N TYR A 80 4.20 -3.70 9.12
CA TYR A 80 3.21 -4.56 8.46
C TYR A 80 3.45 -4.69 6.96
N ILE A 81 3.83 -3.60 6.28
CA ILE A 81 4.16 -3.65 4.85
C ILE A 81 5.38 -4.55 4.61
N ARG A 82 6.51 -4.29 5.28
CA ARG A 82 7.75 -5.08 5.12
C ARG A 82 7.55 -6.58 5.37
N GLN A 83 6.70 -6.93 6.35
CA GLN A 83 6.44 -8.32 6.72
C GLN A 83 5.55 -9.07 5.74
N ASN A 84 4.63 -8.39 5.07
CA ASN A 84 3.60 -9.03 4.25
C ASN A 84 3.74 -8.75 2.75
N LEU A 85 4.54 -7.76 2.36
CA LEU A 85 4.82 -7.35 0.99
C LEU A 85 6.34 -7.18 0.82
N PRO A 86 7.11 -8.29 0.79
CA PRO A 86 8.58 -8.23 0.75
C PRO A 86 9.13 -7.64 -0.56
N ASP A 87 8.29 -7.52 -1.59
CA ASP A 87 8.58 -6.85 -2.85
C ASP A 87 8.44 -5.31 -2.78
N VAL A 88 8.01 -4.77 -1.63
CA VAL A 88 7.84 -3.33 -1.40
C VAL A 88 8.93 -2.79 -0.47
N LYS A 89 9.73 -1.86 -0.99
CA LYS A 89 10.66 -1.01 -0.24
C LYS A 89 9.88 0.04 0.55
N VAL A 90 9.99 0.01 1.88
CA VAL A 90 9.41 1.01 2.76
C VAL A 90 10.47 1.99 3.23
N ILE A 91 10.25 3.27 2.98
CA ILE A 91 11.11 4.38 3.40
C ILE A 91 10.32 5.26 4.37
N PHE A 92 10.98 5.73 5.43
CA PHE A 92 10.38 6.70 6.35
C PHE A 92 11.02 8.07 6.16
N THR A 93 10.24 9.15 6.26
CA THR A 93 10.81 10.50 6.33
C THR A 93 11.58 10.71 7.63
N ARG A 94 11.08 10.14 8.72
CA ARG A 94 11.76 10.00 10.02
C ARG A 94 11.42 8.69 10.69
N SER A 95 12.36 8.16 11.47
CA SER A 95 12.15 6.93 12.27
C SER A 95 12.36 7.14 13.77
N LYS A 96 12.63 8.39 14.17
CA LYS A 96 12.81 8.86 15.54
C LYS A 96 12.17 10.24 15.70
N ASP A 97 12.25 10.79 16.90
CA ASP A 97 11.73 12.14 17.19
C ASP A 97 12.71 13.21 16.70
N GLU A 98 12.58 13.57 15.42
CA GLU A 98 13.38 14.60 14.74
C GLU A 98 12.49 15.48 13.87
N PHE A 99 12.86 16.76 13.75
CA PHE A 99 12.14 17.69 12.89
C PHE A 99 12.62 17.53 11.45
N ILE A 100 11.70 17.20 10.54
CA ILE A 100 11.95 17.18 9.09
C ILE A 100 11.06 18.25 8.45
N GLU A 101 11.69 19.13 7.68
CA GLU A 101 11.05 20.23 6.95
C GLU A 101 10.07 19.69 5.89
N LEU A 102 8.96 20.40 5.65
CA LEU A 102 7.88 19.89 4.79
C LEU A 102 8.38 19.63 3.35
N HIS A 103 9.20 20.52 2.80
CA HIS A 103 9.81 20.33 1.48
C HIS A 103 10.75 19.12 1.45
N ARG A 104 11.50 18.87 2.54
CA ARG A 104 12.41 17.73 2.64
C ARG A 104 11.65 16.41 2.67
N ARG A 105 10.49 16.34 3.34
CA ARG A 105 9.62 15.15 3.33
C ARG A 105 9.21 14.75 1.92
N ALA A 106 8.77 15.73 1.12
CA ALA A 106 8.44 15.51 -0.29
C ALA A 106 9.68 15.17 -1.13
N ALA A 107 10.81 15.83 -0.89
CA ALA A 107 12.07 15.56 -1.58
C ALA A 107 12.55 14.12 -1.35
N ILE A 108 12.48 13.60 -0.11
CA ILE A 108 12.79 12.19 0.20
C ILE A 108 11.97 11.25 -0.68
N ALA A 109 10.69 11.56 -0.91
CA ALA A 109 9.83 10.73 -1.74
C ALA A 109 10.23 10.77 -3.22
N ASN A 110 10.49 11.97 -3.74
CA ASN A 110 10.90 12.16 -5.13
C ASN A 110 12.27 11.54 -5.43
N GLU A 111 13.27 11.81 -4.58
CA GLU A 111 14.64 11.29 -4.70
C GLU A 111 14.69 9.76 -4.70
N ASN A 112 13.75 9.13 -3.99
CA ASN A 112 13.65 7.67 -3.93
C ASN A 112 12.72 7.06 -4.98
N ASN A 113 12.19 7.88 -5.91
CA ASN A 113 11.22 7.46 -6.92
C ASN A 113 10.08 6.65 -6.30
N ALA A 114 9.50 7.18 -5.21
CA ALA A 114 8.40 6.51 -4.53
C ALA A 114 7.20 6.37 -5.49
N ASP A 115 6.54 5.22 -5.45
CA ASP A 115 5.30 4.97 -6.19
C ASP A 115 4.08 5.51 -5.43
N LEU A 116 4.24 5.76 -4.12
CA LEU A 116 3.19 6.24 -3.24
C LEU A 116 3.77 6.95 -2.02
N PHE A 117 3.13 8.04 -1.61
CA PHE A 117 3.44 8.79 -0.39
C PHE A 117 2.27 8.77 0.59
N LEU A 118 2.53 8.36 1.84
CA LEU A 118 1.55 8.27 2.92
C LEU A 118 1.97 9.17 4.08
N SER A 119 1.33 10.31 4.28
CA SER A 119 1.57 11.17 5.45
C SER A 119 0.53 10.91 6.53
N ILE A 120 0.98 10.74 7.78
CA ILE A 120 0.15 10.31 8.92
C ILE A 120 0.17 11.41 9.99
N HIS A 121 -1.04 11.87 10.36
CA HIS A 121 -1.33 13.00 11.24
C HIS A 121 -2.46 12.69 12.24
N CYS A 122 -2.65 13.57 13.22
CA CYS A 122 -3.80 13.56 14.12
C CYS A 122 -4.43 14.96 14.20
N ASN A 123 -5.67 15.06 13.73
CA ASN A 123 -6.38 16.32 13.68
C ASN A 123 -6.62 16.93 15.08
N ALA A 124 -6.94 18.21 15.09
CA ALA A 124 -7.36 18.97 16.25
C ALA A 124 -8.57 19.85 15.92
N SER A 125 -9.44 20.04 16.91
CA SER A 125 -10.58 20.94 16.82
C SER A 125 -10.77 21.68 18.12
N VAL A 126 -11.19 22.94 18.02
CA VAL A 126 -11.62 23.77 19.16
C VAL A 126 -12.82 23.13 19.87
N ASP A 127 -13.77 22.57 19.10
CA ASP A 127 -14.81 21.72 19.66
C ASP A 127 -14.24 20.32 19.94
N THR A 128 -13.98 20.05 21.22
CA THR A 128 -13.45 18.78 21.75
C THR A 128 -14.41 17.60 21.59
N LYS A 129 -15.66 17.84 21.15
CA LYS A 129 -16.62 16.78 20.83
C LYS A 129 -16.42 16.21 19.43
N VAL A 130 -15.66 16.86 18.55
CA VAL A 130 -15.41 16.36 17.20
C VAL A 130 -14.57 15.08 17.29
N PHE A 131 -14.91 14.09 16.46
CA PHE A 131 -14.26 12.78 16.42
C PHE A 131 -14.41 12.14 15.04
N GLY A 132 -13.63 11.08 14.80
CA GLY A 132 -13.59 10.36 13.53
C GLY A 132 -12.30 10.58 12.76
N ALA A 133 -12.10 9.76 11.73
CA ALA A 133 -10.92 9.81 10.88
C ALA A 133 -11.28 10.40 9.51
N GLU A 134 -10.33 11.07 8.88
CA GLU A 134 -10.45 11.63 7.52
C GLU A 134 -9.15 11.42 6.76
N THR A 135 -9.24 11.42 5.44
CA THR A 135 -8.07 11.33 4.57
C THR A 135 -8.15 12.42 3.54
N PHE A 136 -7.08 13.19 3.40
CA PHE A 136 -6.96 14.27 2.46
C PHE A 136 -6.15 13.87 1.24
N VAL A 137 -6.57 14.43 0.10
CA VAL A 137 -5.77 14.49 -1.13
C VAL A 137 -5.56 15.95 -1.49
N MET A 138 -4.55 16.20 -2.33
CA MET A 138 -4.32 17.54 -2.82
C MET A 138 -5.50 18.06 -3.64
N GLY A 139 -5.92 19.29 -3.36
CA GLY A 139 -6.95 19.97 -4.16
C GLY A 139 -7.49 21.23 -3.50
N GLU A 140 -8.50 21.80 -4.14
CA GLU A 140 -9.23 22.94 -3.62
C GLU A 140 -9.97 22.56 -2.33
N HIS A 141 -9.83 23.41 -1.30
CA HIS A 141 -10.63 23.28 -0.09
C HIS A 141 -12.09 23.59 -0.43
N LYS A 142 -13.00 22.70 -0.03
CA LYS A 142 -14.44 22.88 -0.24
C LYS A 142 -15.14 23.58 0.92
N THR A 143 -14.46 23.66 2.06
CA THR A 143 -14.99 24.16 3.34
C THR A 143 -13.91 24.93 4.07
N GLU A 144 -14.33 25.85 4.95
CA GLU A 144 -13.41 26.56 5.85
C GLU A 144 -12.66 25.59 6.76
N ALA A 145 -13.32 24.53 7.22
CA ALA A 145 -12.69 23.51 8.06
C ALA A 145 -11.49 22.84 7.35
N ASN A 146 -11.60 22.53 6.05
CA ASN A 146 -10.50 21.95 5.30
C ASN A 146 -9.34 22.95 5.12
N LEU A 147 -9.65 24.24 4.99
CA LEU A 147 -8.64 25.29 4.89
C LEU A 147 -7.89 25.45 6.22
N GLU A 148 -8.60 25.46 7.34
CA GLU A 148 -7.99 25.60 8.66
C GLU A 148 -7.07 24.42 9.01
N VAL A 149 -7.47 23.18 8.69
CA VAL A 149 -6.58 22.02 8.84
C VAL A 149 -5.32 22.20 8.00
N ALA A 150 -5.45 22.58 6.72
CA ALA A 150 -4.28 22.82 5.87
C ALA A 150 -3.37 23.93 6.40
N LYS A 151 -3.93 25.02 6.96
CA LYS A 151 -3.13 26.09 7.57
C LYS A 151 -2.37 25.61 8.80
N LEU A 152 -3.01 24.80 9.66
CA LEU A 152 -2.36 24.22 10.84
C LEU A 152 -1.21 23.30 10.45
N GLU A 153 -1.43 22.41 9.48
CA GLU A 153 -0.38 21.50 9.01
C GLU A 153 0.75 22.23 8.28
N ASN A 154 0.41 23.26 7.49
CA ASN A 154 1.40 24.09 6.81
C ASN A 154 2.14 25.04 7.77
N ALA A 155 1.66 25.24 9.01
CA ALA A 155 2.34 26.13 9.98
C ALA A 155 3.73 25.61 10.40
N ALA A 156 4.04 24.34 10.10
CA ALA A 156 5.38 23.78 10.29
C ALA A 156 6.48 24.57 9.54
N ILE A 157 6.13 25.32 8.48
CA ILE A 157 7.07 26.22 7.78
C ILE A 157 7.67 27.30 8.68
N LEU A 158 6.99 27.68 9.77
CA LEU A 158 7.50 28.67 10.74
C LEU A 158 8.74 28.17 11.48
N PHE A 159 9.00 26.87 11.42
CA PHE A 159 10.19 26.25 11.96
C PHE A 159 11.27 26.01 10.89
N GLU A 160 11.11 26.44 9.64
CA GLU A 160 12.11 26.25 8.55
C GLU A 160 12.94 27.54 8.36
N GLU A 161 14.27 27.43 8.32
CA GLU A 161 15.15 28.61 8.26
C GLU A 161 15.08 29.35 6.90
N ASN A 162 14.73 28.66 5.80
CA ASN A 162 14.68 29.20 4.44
C ASN A 162 13.33 28.97 3.73
N ALA A 163 12.22 28.98 4.46
CA ALA A 163 10.88 28.70 3.90
C ALA A 163 10.53 29.55 2.66
N SER A 164 10.89 30.84 2.68
CA SER A 164 10.58 31.78 1.58
C SER A 164 11.13 31.32 0.23
N ASP A 165 12.36 30.84 0.20
CA ASP A 165 13.05 30.43 -1.03
C ASP A 165 12.53 29.08 -1.52
N GLU A 166 12.25 28.16 -0.59
CA GLU A 166 11.78 26.81 -0.91
C GLU A 166 10.38 26.79 -1.52
N TYR A 167 9.48 27.66 -1.07
CA TYR A 167 8.09 27.68 -1.56
C TYR A 167 7.82 28.81 -2.55
N GLY A 168 8.85 29.53 -3.01
CA GLY A 168 8.75 30.46 -4.15
C GLY A 168 7.72 31.58 -3.96
N GLY A 169 7.54 32.07 -2.73
CA GLY A 169 6.52 33.07 -2.42
C GLY A 169 5.09 32.53 -2.38
N PHE A 170 4.91 31.22 -2.15
CA PHE A 170 3.60 30.62 -1.88
C PHE A 170 2.88 31.37 -0.75
N ASP A 171 1.81 32.06 -1.12
CA ASP A 171 0.91 32.67 -0.14
C ASP A 171 -0.12 31.62 0.30
N PRO A 172 -0.06 31.15 1.55
CA PRO A 172 -1.01 30.16 2.08
C PRO A 172 -2.46 30.68 2.13
N ASN A 173 -2.69 31.97 1.87
CA ASN A 173 -4.01 32.59 1.76
C ASN A 173 -4.47 32.80 0.30
N SER A 174 -3.64 32.47 -0.71
CA SER A 174 -3.95 32.68 -2.11
C SER A 174 -4.66 31.46 -2.73
N THR A 175 -5.97 31.56 -2.93
CA THR A 175 -6.76 30.54 -3.64
C THR A 175 -6.21 30.26 -5.04
N ALA A 176 -5.70 31.28 -5.75
CA ALA A 176 -5.11 31.11 -7.08
C ALA A 176 -3.82 30.26 -7.05
N ALA A 177 -3.00 30.41 -6.00
CA ALA A 177 -1.82 29.58 -5.80
C ALA A 177 -2.24 28.11 -5.64
N TYR A 178 -3.28 27.82 -4.84
CA TYR A 178 -3.83 26.47 -4.67
C TYR A 178 -4.45 25.88 -5.95
N ILE A 179 -5.14 26.70 -6.77
CA ILE A 179 -5.71 26.26 -8.05
C ILE A 179 -4.59 25.84 -9.01
N ALA A 180 -3.59 26.70 -9.21
CA ALA A 180 -2.43 26.38 -10.05
C ALA A 180 -1.73 25.09 -9.57
N LEU A 181 -1.59 24.94 -8.26
CA LEU A 181 -1.06 23.74 -7.59
C LEU A 181 -1.82 22.47 -7.95
N SER A 182 -3.15 22.54 -7.87
CA SER A 182 -4.02 21.39 -8.09
C SER A 182 -3.98 20.90 -9.55
N LEU A 183 -3.70 21.80 -10.50
CA LEU A 183 -3.54 21.46 -11.92
C LEU A 183 -2.28 20.63 -12.18
N PHE A 184 -1.17 20.91 -11.48
CA PHE A 184 0.09 20.17 -11.60
C PHE A 184 0.00 18.72 -11.10
N GLN A 185 -0.97 18.39 -10.24
CA GLN A 185 -1.15 17.04 -9.68
C GLN A 185 -2.26 16.21 -10.35
N SER A 186 -2.86 16.71 -11.42
CA SER A 186 -4.02 16.08 -12.07
C SER A 186 -3.81 14.59 -12.41
N ASP A 187 -2.60 14.21 -12.83
CA ASP A 187 -2.25 12.84 -13.24
C ASP A 187 -2.23 11.81 -12.09
N ASN A 188 -1.98 12.27 -10.85
CA ASN A 188 -1.91 11.42 -9.66
C ASN A 188 -3.17 11.50 -8.81
N LYS A 189 -3.99 12.54 -9.00
CA LYS A 189 -5.18 12.83 -8.18
C LYS A 189 -6.15 11.66 -8.08
N GLN A 190 -6.45 10.99 -9.19
CA GLN A 190 -7.38 9.84 -9.17
C GLN A 190 -6.84 8.66 -8.35
N GLN A 191 -5.53 8.43 -8.42
CA GLN A 191 -4.88 7.37 -7.65
C GLN A 191 -4.83 7.72 -6.15
N SER A 192 -4.55 8.99 -5.81
CA SER A 192 -4.62 9.50 -4.44
C SER A 192 -6.03 9.35 -3.86
N ILE A 193 -7.08 9.70 -4.61
CA ILE A 193 -8.48 9.54 -4.17
C ILE A 193 -8.80 8.07 -3.91
N LYS A 194 -8.39 7.17 -4.81
CA LYS A 194 -8.65 5.73 -4.70
C LYS A 194 -8.06 5.14 -3.42
N ILE A 195 -6.79 5.41 -3.13
CA ILE A 195 -6.19 4.92 -1.88
C ILE A 195 -6.77 5.63 -0.65
N ALA A 196 -7.09 6.93 -0.74
CA ALA A 196 -7.73 7.64 0.36
C ALA A 196 -9.08 7.01 0.75
N GLN A 197 -9.88 6.62 -0.25
CA GLN A 197 -11.15 5.92 -0.04
C GLN A 197 -10.92 4.56 0.63
N GLN A 198 -9.94 3.79 0.15
CA GLN A 198 -9.61 2.50 0.76
C GLN A 198 -9.16 2.65 2.23
N VAL A 199 -8.38 3.68 2.56
CA VAL A 199 -8.02 3.99 3.95
C VAL A 199 -9.25 4.30 4.79
N GLN A 200 -10.15 5.17 4.32
CA GLN A 200 -11.40 5.49 5.03
C GLN A 200 -12.27 4.25 5.25
N GLU A 201 -12.44 3.42 4.22
CA GLU A 201 -13.20 2.18 4.34
C GLU A 201 -12.62 1.23 5.40
N GLN A 202 -11.29 1.11 5.48
CA GLN A 202 -10.64 0.29 6.50
C GLN A 202 -10.83 0.86 7.90
N PHE A 203 -10.76 2.18 8.07
CA PHE A 203 -11.04 2.83 9.36
C PHE A 203 -12.48 2.61 9.81
N THR A 204 -13.45 2.76 8.93
CA THR A 204 -14.86 2.58 9.28
C THR A 204 -15.19 1.10 9.50
N LYS A 205 -14.86 0.22 8.56
CA LYS A 205 -15.32 -1.18 8.57
C LYS A 205 -14.54 -2.07 9.56
N ARG A 206 -13.27 -1.78 9.80
CA ARG A 206 -12.40 -2.65 10.62
C ARG A 206 -12.01 -2.06 11.96
N VAL A 207 -11.91 -0.73 12.07
CA VAL A 207 -11.52 -0.06 13.30
C VAL A 207 -12.71 0.59 14.02
N GLY A 208 -13.83 0.80 13.33
CA GLY A 208 -15.04 1.40 13.92
C GLY A 208 -14.94 2.91 14.11
N ARG A 209 -14.09 3.58 13.32
CA ARG A 209 -13.96 5.04 13.34
C ARG A 209 -15.13 5.68 12.61
N LYS A 210 -15.57 6.86 13.06
CA LYS A 210 -16.52 7.68 12.31
C LYS A 210 -15.88 8.12 10.99
N ASP A 211 -16.56 7.83 9.89
CA ASP A 211 -16.18 8.26 8.55
C ASP A 211 -16.40 9.76 8.41
N ARG A 212 -15.35 10.50 8.05
CA ARG A 212 -15.40 11.92 7.72
C ARG A 212 -15.06 12.20 6.26
N SER A 213 -15.08 11.14 5.44
CA SER A 213 -14.89 11.11 4.00
C SER A 213 -13.49 11.49 3.53
N VAL A 214 -13.27 11.34 2.23
CA VAL A 214 -12.07 11.85 1.56
C VAL A 214 -12.26 13.33 1.27
N GLN A 215 -11.33 14.13 1.78
CA GLN A 215 -11.34 15.58 1.67
C GLN A 215 -10.27 16.08 0.70
N GLN A 216 -10.42 17.34 0.28
CA GLN A 216 -9.41 18.06 -0.50
C GLN A 216 -8.98 19.31 0.26
N ALA A 217 -7.67 19.53 0.32
CA ALA A 217 -7.07 20.77 0.78
C ALA A 217 -5.63 20.92 0.25
N GLY A 218 -5.05 22.09 0.43
CA GLY A 218 -3.73 22.44 -0.08
C GLY A 218 -2.61 22.20 0.93
N PHE A 219 -2.19 20.94 1.08
CA PHE A 219 -1.08 20.59 1.96
C PHE A 219 0.26 20.72 1.24
N LEU A 220 1.19 21.50 1.82
CA LEU A 220 2.53 21.72 1.24
C LEU A 220 3.34 20.41 1.15
N VAL A 221 3.17 19.51 2.12
CA VAL A 221 3.82 18.20 2.13
C VAL A 221 3.37 17.32 0.97
N LEU A 222 2.11 17.45 0.52
CA LEU A 222 1.59 16.69 -0.62
C LEU A 222 1.95 17.37 -1.94
N TYR A 223 1.98 18.71 -1.98
CA TYR A 223 2.21 19.49 -3.19
C TYR A 223 3.49 19.09 -3.94
N LYS A 224 4.62 19.03 -3.22
CA LYS A 224 5.93 18.79 -3.86
C LYS A 224 6.16 17.32 -4.22
N THR A 225 5.20 16.41 -4.01
CA THR A 225 5.35 14.99 -4.35
C THR A 225 5.02 14.71 -5.82
N ALA A 226 5.82 13.87 -6.47
CA ALA A 226 5.67 13.52 -7.90
C ALA A 226 4.83 12.25 -8.14
N MET A 227 4.33 11.63 -7.07
CA MET A 227 3.57 10.37 -7.08
C MET A 227 2.21 10.54 -6.39
N PRO A 228 1.28 9.57 -6.46
CA PRO A 228 0.08 9.57 -5.65
C PRO A 228 0.42 9.74 -4.16
N SER A 229 -0.31 10.64 -3.51
CA SER A 229 0.01 11.11 -2.15
C SER A 229 -1.25 11.40 -1.36
N ILE A 230 -1.29 10.96 -0.10
CA ILE A 230 -2.40 11.22 0.81
C ILE A 230 -1.90 11.67 2.18
N LEU A 231 -2.72 12.48 2.86
CA LEU A 231 -2.53 12.82 4.28
C LEU A 231 -3.67 12.20 5.08
N ILE A 232 -3.33 11.46 6.13
CA ILE A 232 -4.25 10.61 6.88
C ILE A 232 -4.40 11.18 8.29
N GLU A 233 -5.60 11.60 8.64
CA GLU A 233 -5.96 12.01 9.99
C GLU A 233 -6.55 10.84 10.77
N LEU A 234 -5.80 10.36 11.77
CA LEU A 234 -6.17 9.17 12.55
C LEU A 234 -7.39 9.40 13.46
N GLY A 235 -7.61 10.65 13.87
CA GLY A 235 -8.62 11.07 14.83
C GLY A 235 -8.29 12.42 15.43
N PHE A 236 -9.21 12.96 16.23
CA PHE A 236 -9.05 14.28 16.85
C PHE A 236 -8.34 14.18 18.20
N ILE A 237 -7.08 14.57 18.30
CA ILE A 237 -6.29 14.47 19.56
C ILE A 237 -6.86 15.35 20.68
N THR A 238 -7.66 16.37 20.34
CA THR A 238 -8.34 17.24 21.31
C THR A 238 -9.58 16.58 21.95
N ASN A 239 -10.06 15.46 21.39
CA ASN A 239 -11.13 14.66 21.96
C ASN A 239 -10.57 13.57 22.88
N LEU A 240 -10.96 13.57 24.16
CA LEU A 240 -10.36 12.69 25.17
C LEU A 240 -10.54 11.19 24.88
N ASN A 241 -11.65 10.78 24.25
CA ASN A 241 -11.87 9.37 23.92
C ASN A 241 -10.98 8.95 22.75
N GLU A 242 -10.84 9.82 21.75
CA GLU A 242 -9.96 9.62 20.60
C GLU A 242 -8.50 9.60 21.05
N GLU A 243 -8.08 10.56 21.88
CA GLU A 243 -6.74 10.62 22.46
C GLU A 243 -6.39 9.34 23.21
N LYS A 244 -7.28 8.89 24.11
CA LYS A 244 -7.07 7.65 24.87
C LYS A 244 -6.94 6.43 23.95
N PHE A 245 -7.74 6.36 22.89
CA PHE A 245 -7.66 5.29 21.91
C PHE A 245 -6.34 5.34 21.13
N LEU A 246 -5.97 6.49 20.58
CA LEU A 246 -4.76 6.70 19.77
C LEU A 246 -3.47 6.56 20.58
N MET A 247 -3.50 6.82 21.89
CA MET A 247 -2.38 6.54 22.79
C MET A 247 -2.22 5.05 23.12
N SER A 248 -3.28 4.25 22.98
CA SER A 248 -3.25 2.83 23.34
C SER A 248 -2.53 1.99 22.29
N GLU A 249 -1.82 0.96 22.73
CA GLU A 249 -1.14 0.01 21.83
C GLU A 249 -2.12 -0.67 20.85
N GLU A 250 -3.33 -0.98 21.32
CA GLU A 250 -4.39 -1.54 20.49
C GLU A 250 -4.85 -0.55 19.41
N GLY A 251 -5.10 0.71 19.78
CA GLY A 251 -5.52 1.74 18.83
C GLY A 251 -4.46 2.02 17.76
N LYS A 252 -3.19 2.17 18.17
CA LYS A 252 -2.07 2.34 17.22
C LYS A 252 -1.96 1.14 16.27
N ALA A 253 -2.03 -0.08 16.80
CA ALA A 253 -1.96 -1.30 16.00
C ALA A 253 -3.14 -1.42 15.02
N PHE A 254 -4.36 -1.07 15.44
CA PHE A 254 -5.54 -1.12 14.59
C PHE A 254 -5.48 -0.09 13.46
N MET A 255 -5.10 1.14 13.77
CA MET A 255 -4.93 2.19 12.77
C MET A 255 -3.84 1.84 11.75
N ALA A 256 -2.66 1.42 12.23
CA ALA A 256 -1.57 0.98 11.36
C ALA A 256 -1.98 -0.21 10.47
N SER A 257 -2.72 -1.17 11.04
CA SER A 257 -3.19 -2.35 10.31
C SER A 257 -4.22 -1.97 9.24
N ALA A 258 -5.07 -0.98 9.50
CA ALA A 258 -6.02 -0.44 8.52
C ALA A 258 -5.30 0.25 7.35
N ILE A 259 -4.30 1.09 7.63
CA ILE A 259 -3.49 1.75 6.59
C ILE A 259 -2.76 0.69 5.74
N TYR A 260 -2.15 -0.32 6.37
CA TYR A 260 -1.52 -1.42 5.65
C TYR A 260 -2.50 -2.20 4.75
N ARG A 261 -3.70 -2.54 5.25
CA ARG A 261 -4.70 -3.26 4.44
C ARG A 261 -5.15 -2.43 3.24
N ALA A 262 -5.38 -1.14 3.44
CA ALA A 262 -5.70 -0.21 2.36
C ALA A 262 -4.56 -0.13 1.33
N PHE A 263 -3.31 0.00 1.77
CA PHE A 263 -2.14 -0.01 0.89
C PHE A 263 -2.03 -1.32 0.09
N ARG A 264 -2.22 -2.47 0.73
CA ARG A 264 -2.20 -3.78 0.07
C ARG A 264 -3.30 -3.89 -0.98
N GLU A 265 -4.52 -3.48 -0.65
CA GLU A 265 -5.66 -3.47 -1.58
C GLU A 265 -5.41 -2.52 -2.76
N TYR A 266 -4.89 -1.33 -2.48
CA TYR A 266 -4.46 -0.37 -3.49
C TYR A 266 -3.43 -0.97 -4.45
N LYS A 267 -2.34 -1.53 -3.92
CA LYS A 267 -1.29 -2.20 -4.71
C LYS A 267 -1.89 -3.28 -5.59
N GLN A 268 -2.64 -4.22 -5.03
CA GLN A 268 -3.21 -5.33 -5.80
C GLN A 268 -4.11 -4.85 -6.94
N GLN A 269 -4.88 -3.79 -6.70
CA GLN A 269 -5.75 -3.22 -7.73
C GLN A 269 -4.93 -2.45 -8.78
N TYR A 270 -4.00 -1.62 -8.35
CA TYR A 270 -3.10 -0.89 -9.25
C TYR A 270 -2.34 -1.84 -10.18
N GLU A 271 -1.79 -2.92 -9.62
CA GLU A 271 -1.03 -3.89 -10.40
C GLU A 271 -1.90 -4.65 -11.37
N ARG A 272 -3.13 -4.99 -10.98
CA ARG A 272 -4.13 -5.63 -11.85
C ARG A 272 -4.53 -4.72 -13.01
N ASP A 273 -4.80 -3.45 -12.72
CA ASP A 273 -5.25 -2.46 -13.70
C ASP A 273 -4.12 -2.13 -14.70
N ASN A 274 -2.85 -2.34 -14.33
CA ASN A 274 -1.67 -2.06 -15.14
C ASN A 274 -0.92 -3.32 -15.62
N ILE A 275 -1.55 -4.51 -15.58
CA ILE A 275 -0.98 -5.70 -16.23
C ILE A 275 -0.91 -5.44 -17.74
N ILE A 276 0.31 -5.41 -18.30
CA ILE A 276 0.52 -5.47 -19.74
C ILE A 276 0.04 -6.86 -20.19
N PRO A 277 -0.95 -6.98 -21.08
CA PRO A 277 -1.32 -8.27 -21.65
C PRO A 277 -0.09 -8.85 -22.34
N ILE A 278 0.43 -9.97 -21.84
CA ILE A 278 1.33 -10.78 -22.63
C ILE A 278 0.44 -11.38 -23.72
N GLU A 279 0.59 -10.95 -24.97
CA GLU A 279 0.01 -11.66 -26.10
C GLU A 279 0.63 -13.06 -26.11
N ILE A 280 -0.12 -14.04 -25.62
CA ILE A 280 0.25 -15.45 -25.72
C ILE A 280 0.11 -15.81 -27.21
N PRO A 281 1.20 -16.24 -27.88
CA PRO A 281 1.12 -16.74 -29.27
C PRO A 281 0.05 -17.82 -29.35
N GLU A 282 -0.78 -17.83 -30.39
CA GLU A 282 -1.92 -18.76 -30.51
C GLU A 282 -1.54 -20.23 -30.26
N GLU A 283 -0.31 -20.58 -30.63
CA GLU A 283 0.34 -21.88 -30.46
C GLU A 283 0.27 -22.43 -29.02
N TRP A 284 0.23 -21.55 -28.00
CA TRP A 284 0.21 -21.94 -26.59
C TRP A 284 -1.20 -21.98 -25.97
N LYS A 285 -2.23 -21.52 -26.70
CA LYS A 285 -3.63 -21.54 -26.22
C LYS A 285 -4.22 -22.96 -26.25
N GLU A 286 -3.76 -23.82 -27.16
CA GLU A 286 -4.20 -25.22 -27.22
C GLU A 286 -3.67 -26.08 -26.06
N ILE A 287 -2.48 -25.80 -25.55
CA ILE A 287 -1.85 -26.57 -24.47
C ILE A 287 -2.53 -26.29 -23.11
N LEU A 288 -3.15 -25.11 -22.95
CA LEU A 288 -3.82 -24.69 -21.71
C LEU A 288 -5.34 -24.90 -21.73
N ALA A 289 -5.90 -25.44 -22.82
CA ALA A 289 -7.31 -25.79 -22.88
C ALA A 289 -7.59 -27.02 -21.99
N PRO A 290 -8.63 -27.00 -21.13
CA PRO A 290 -8.93 -28.15 -20.29
C PRO A 290 -9.33 -29.35 -21.14
N SER A 291 -8.57 -30.45 -20.99
CA SER A 291 -8.89 -31.74 -21.59
C SER A 291 -10.33 -32.16 -21.28
N LYS A 292 -11.12 -32.36 -22.34
CA LYS A 292 -12.43 -33.03 -22.28
C LYS A 292 -12.24 -34.52 -22.61
N LYS A 293 -12.98 -35.35 -21.85
CA LYS A 293 -13.20 -36.82 -21.92
C LYS A 293 -12.48 -37.60 -20.82
N ASP A 294 -13.03 -38.65 -20.22
CA ASP A 294 -14.38 -39.21 -20.14
C ASP A 294 -14.41 -40.15 -18.92
N SER A 295 -15.61 -40.60 -18.57
CA SER A 295 -16.04 -41.20 -17.31
C SER A 295 -15.57 -42.65 -17.02
N THR A 296 -15.86 -43.07 -15.78
CA THR A 296 -16.09 -44.44 -15.25
C THR A 296 -14.91 -45.35 -14.89
N THR A 297 -14.72 -45.58 -13.59
CA THR A 297 -14.87 -46.94 -13.01
C THR A 297 -15.33 -46.86 -11.55
N THR A 298 -16.45 -47.54 -11.29
CA THR A 298 -17.07 -47.84 -9.98
C THR A 298 -16.23 -48.81 -9.15
N VAL A 299 -16.20 -48.69 -7.81
CA VAL A 299 -16.59 -49.76 -6.82
C VAL A 299 -16.75 -49.17 -5.39
N LYS A 300 -17.92 -49.50 -4.83
CA LYS A 300 -18.52 -49.60 -3.47
C LYS A 300 -17.70 -49.54 -2.13
N PRO A 301 -18.40 -49.44 -0.96
CA PRO A 301 -17.95 -48.76 0.28
C PRO A 301 -17.58 -49.67 1.47
N SER A 302 -16.89 -49.06 2.45
CA SER A 302 -16.84 -49.24 3.95
C SER A 302 -16.78 -50.66 4.56
N PRO A 303 -16.04 -50.88 5.67
CA PRO A 303 -16.55 -50.47 7.00
C PRO A 303 -15.47 -50.02 8.04
N GLU A 304 -15.86 -49.07 8.89
CA GLU A 304 -15.44 -48.94 10.30
C GLU A 304 -16.30 -49.92 11.16
N PRO A 305 -16.12 -50.12 12.49
CA PRO A 305 -15.15 -49.56 13.44
C PRO A 305 -14.59 -50.58 14.48
N GLU A 306 -13.63 -50.17 15.33
CA GLU A 306 -13.60 -50.70 16.72
C GLU A 306 -12.87 -49.77 17.73
N LYS A 307 -13.47 -49.69 18.92
CA LYS A 307 -13.13 -48.87 20.11
C LYS A 307 -12.17 -49.61 21.06
N ILE A 308 -11.26 -48.89 21.73
CA ILE A 308 -10.81 -49.18 23.12
C ILE A 308 -10.66 -47.86 23.91
N ILE A 309 -10.86 -47.96 25.23
CA ILE A 309 -11.30 -46.97 26.22
C ILE A 309 -10.18 -46.66 27.26
N GLU A 310 -10.17 -45.40 27.73
CA GLU A 310 -9.76 -44.80 29.03
C GLU A 310 -8.31 -44.63 29.57
N LYS A 311 -8.10 -43.37 30.05
CA LYS A 311 -7.38 -42.85 31.25
C LYS A 311 -5.85 -43.02 31.26
N GLU A 312 -5.01 -42.05 31.64
CA GLU A 312 -5.11 -40.98 32.64
C GLU A 312 -4.01 -39.92 32.42
N LYS A 313 -4.12 -38.78 33.14
CA LYS A 313 -3.24 -37.59 33.13
C LYS A 313 -1.75 -37.89 33.41
N ILE A 314 -0.85 -37.12 32.80
CA ILE A 314 0.29 -36.41 33.45
C ILE A 314 0.79 -35.31 32.49
N VAL A 315 0.98 -34.12 33.05
CA VAL A 315 1.57 -32.93 32.44
C VAL A 315 3.09 -33.11 32.39
N SER A 316 3.71 -33.01 31.21
CA SER A 316 5.12 -32.60 31.05
C SER A 316 5.43 -32.34 29.57
N GLN A 317 6.27 -31.34 29.35
CA GLN A 317 6.81 -30.88 28.08
C GLN A 317 7.30 -32.02 27.15
N GLN A 318 6.88 -31.98 25.88
CA GLN A 318 7.53 -32.62 24.72
C GLN A 318 6.89 -31.99 23.47
N THR A 319 7.54 -31.09 22.74
CA THR A 319 8.43 -31.42 21.61
C THR A 319 7.98 -32.68 20.87
N LEU A 320 6.98 -32.55 20.00
CA LEU A 320 6.65 -33.59 19.03
C LEU A 320 7.51 -33.39 17.78
N THR A 321 8.62 -34.12 17.80
CA THR A 321 9.27 -34.70 16.64
C THR A 321 8.28 -35.59 15.90
N GLU A 322 7.68 -35.10 14.82
CA GLU A 322 7.25 -35.98 13.73
C GLU A 322 8.44 -36.19 12.78
N LYS A 323 8.66 -37.44 12.36
CA LYS A 323 9.66 -37.80 11.35
C LYS A 323 9.49 -36.89 10.12
N PRO A 324 10.57 -36.37 9.52
CA PRO A 324 10.48 -35.51 8.35
C PRO A 324 10.06 -36.38 7.17
N THR A 325 8.77 -36.40 6.84
CA THR A 325 8.38 -36.65 5.46
C THR A 325 8.86 -35.44 4.67
N GLU A 326 9.63 -35.67 3.61
CA GLU A 326 10.14 -34.65 2.69
C GLU A 326 9.03 -33.91 1.91
N SER A 327 7.79 -33.99 2.39
CA SER A 327 6.60 -33.49 1.74
C SER A 327 6.32 -32.05 2.18
N ILE A 328 6.21 -31.17 1.20
CA ILE A 328 5.66 -29.83 1.38
C ILE A 328 4.21 -29.94 1.85
N VAL A 329 3.84 -29.13 2.84
CA VAL A 329 2.49 -29.05 3.39
C VAL A 329 1.94 -27.65 3.19
N TYR A 330 0.76 -27.55 2.59
CA TYR A 330 0.02 -26.31 2.44
C TYR A 330 -1.05 -26.19 3.51
N LYS A 331 -1.16 -25.03 4.14
CA LYS A 331 -2.22 -24.69 5.10
C LYS A 331 -2.87 -23.38 4.69
N VAL A 332 -4.07 -23.07 5.19
CA VAL A 332 -4.71 -21.79 4.89
C VAL A 332 -4.72 -20.90 6.13
N GLN A 333 -3.94 -19.83 6.12
CA GLN A 333 -3.94 -18.84 7.19
C GLN A 333 -5.17 -17.94 7.08
N PHE A 334 -5.90 -17.75 8.18
CA PHE A 334 -7.14 -16.96 8.22
C PHE A 334 -7.15 -15.87 9.30
N ALA A 335 -6.19 -15.88 10.25
CA ALA A 335 -6.11 -14.83 11.28
C ALA A 335 -4.68 -14.64 11.81
N THR A 336 -4.43 -13.51 12.45
CA THR A 336 -3.17 -13.19 13.14
C THR A 336 -3.46 -12.35 14.38
N TYR A 337 -2.85 -12.70 15.51
CA TYR A 337 -3.04 -12.01 16.79
C TYR A 337 -1.70 -11.78 17.52
N PRO A 338 -1.56 -10.71 18.31
CA PRO A 338 -0.35 -10.45 19.12
C PRO A 338 -0.25 -11.33 20.38
N ARG A 339 -1.32 -12.06 20.70
CA ARG A 339 -1.44 -12.94 21.87
C ARG A 339 -2.12 -14.23 21.47
N GLU A 340 -1.76 -15.32 22.14
CA GLU A 340 -2.33 -16.63 21.87
C GLU A 340 -3.82 -16.64 22.22
N ILE A 341 -4.62 -17.06 21.26
CA ILE A 341 -6.02 -17.42 21.40
C ILE A 341 -6.12 -18.96 21.47
N PRO A 342 -6.77 -19.52 22.51
CA PRO A 342 -6.98 -20.95 22.60
C PRO A 342 -7.73 -21.51 21.38
N LEU A 343 -7.34 -22.69 20.89
CA LEU A 343 -7.98 -23.34 19.74
C LEU A 343 -9.46 -23.69 19.99
N SER A 344 -9.87 -23.79 21.27
CA SER A 344 -11.26 -24.01 21.69
C SER A 344 -12.13 -22.75 21.71
N ASP A 345 -11.59 -21.58 21.33
CA ASP A 345 -12.32 -20.32 21.32
C ASP A 345 -13.51 -20.37 20.34
N LYS A 346 -14.64 -19.76 20.71
CA LYS A 346 -15.87 -19.73 19.90
C LYS A 346 -15.63 -19.18 18.49
N ARG A 347 -14.64 -18.31 18.31
CA ARG A 347 -14.22 -17.76 17.01
C ARG A 347 -13.79 -18.84 16.01
N PHE A 348 -13.33 -19.99 16.48
CA PHE A 348 -12.84 -21.08 15.63
C PHE A 348 -13.84 -22.22 15.46
N SER A 349 -15.02 -22.11 16.08
CA SER A 349 -16.04 -23.18 16.12
C SER A 349 -16.56 -23.64 14.75
N GLN A 350 -16.45 -22.80 13.72
CA GLN A 350 -16.88 -23.09 12.36
C GLN A 350 -15.74 -23.60 11.45
N LEU A 351 -14.54 -23.77 12.00
CA LEU A 351 -13.33 -24.13 11.27
C LEU A 351 -12.89 -25.54 11.62
N THR A 352 -12.47 -26.29 10.61
CA THR A 352 -11.90 -27.63 10.79
C THR A 352 -10.38 -27.57 10.78
N ASP A 353 -9.74 -28.46 11.54
CA ASP A 353 -8.27 -28.61 11.59
C ASP A 353 -7.56 -27.27 11.84
N VAL A 354 -7.91 -26.63 12.97
CA VAL A 354 -7.37 -25.33 13.36
C VAL A 354 -6.05 -25.53 14.10
N GLY A 355 -5.01 -24.90 13.60
CA GLY A 355 -3.72 -24.81 14.26
C GLY A 355 -3.21 -23.37 14.26
N PHE A 356 -2.06 -23.16 14.90
CA PHE A 356 -1.35 -21.91 14.79
C PHE A 356 0.15 -22.15 14.73
N TYR A 357 0.87 -21.13 14.29
CA TYR A 357 2.32 -21.07 14.37
C TYR A 357 2.74 -19.67 14.80
N PHE A 358 3.87 -19.59 15.51
CA PHE A 358 4.42 -18.31 15.96
C PHE A 358 5.50 -17.86 15.00
N HIS A 359 5.39 -16.63 14.49
CA HIS A 359 6.36 -16.08 13.57
C HIS A 359 6.39 -14.55 13.67
N ASN A 360 7.59 -13.99 13.87
CA ASN A 360 7.84 -12.55 14.02
C ASN A 360 6.96 -11.86 15.08
N GLY A 361 6.85 -12.47 16.27
CA GLY A 361 6.13 -11.88 17.39
C GLY A 361 4.61 -12.06 17.37
N LEU A 362 4.06 -12.75 16.36
CA LEU A 362 2.61 -12.89 16.17
C LEU A 362 2.20 -14.37 16.08
N PHE A 363 1.01 -14.67 16.62
CA PHE A 363 0.34 -15.96 16.50
C PHE A 363 -0.50 -15.97 15.21
N LYS A 364 -0.14 -16.85 14.27
CA LYS A 364 -0.79 -16.96 12.96
C LYS A 364 -1.63 -18.23 12.92
N TYR A 365 -2.93 -18.08 12.74
CA TYR A 365 -3.89 -19.18 12.79
C TYR A 365 -4.18 -19.71 11.39
N THR A 366 -4.15 -21.04 11.27
CA THR A 366 -4.35 -21.77 10.02
C THR A 366 -5.46 -22.78 10.17
N SER A 367 -6.16 -23.07 9.08
CA SER A 367 -7.13 -24.15 8.98
C SER A 367 -6.75 -25.08 7.82
N GLY A 368 -6.80 -26.39 8.09
CA GLY A 368 -6.51 -27.44 7.13
C GLY A 368 -5.01 -27.67 6.89
N SER A 369 -4.70 -28.90 6.45
CA SER A 369 -3.37 -29.37 6.09
C SER A 369 -3.46 -30.21 4.81
N PHE A 370 -2.81 -29.77 3.74
CA PHE A 370 -2.96 -30.30 2.38
C PHE A 370 -1.60 -30.62 1.77
N SER A 371 -1.49 -31.73 1.04
CA SER A 371 -0.26 -32.12 0.32
C SER A 371 -0.08 -31.43 -1.02
N ASN A 372 -1.14 -30.80 -1.57
CA ASN A 372 -1.11 -30.11 -2.84
C ASN A 372 -1.78 -28.73 -2.76
N LEU A 373 -1.34 -27.82 -3.62
CA LEU A 373 -1.80 -26.44 -3.65
C LEU A 373 -3.28 -26.32 -4.07
N LYS A 374 -3.77 -27.21 -4.93
CA LYS A 374 -5.15 -27.16 -5.44
C LYS A 374 -6.17 -27.35 -4.32
N ASP A 375 -5.94 -28.32 -3.43
CA ASP A 375 -6.82 -28.58 -2.30
C ASP A 375 -6.78 -27.45 -1.26
N ALA A 376 -5.60 -26.85 -1.03
CA ALA A 376 -5.47 -25.68 -0.19
C ALA A 376 -6.23 -24.46 -0.76
N ILE A 377 -6.19 -24.23 -2.07
CA ILE A 377 -6.95 -23.16 -2.74
C ILE A 377 -8.47 -23.42 -2.67
N ASN A 378 -8.90 -24.68 -2.82
CA ASN A 378 -10.31 -25.05 -2.64
C ASN A 378 -10.78 -24.77 -1.21
N HIS A 379 -9.96 -25.09 -0.20
CA HIS A 379 -10.25 -24.79 1.20
C HIS A 379 -10.27 -23.28 1.48
N GLN A 380 -9.31 -22.53 0.95
CA GLN A 380 -9.27 -21.07 1.02
C GLN A 380 -10.56 -20.46 0.45
N SER A 381 -11.02 -20.96 -0.69
CA SER A 381 -12.26 -20.47 -1.31
C SER A 381 -13.49 -20.73 -0.45
N LYS A 382 -13.55 -21.85 0.28
CA LYS A 382 -14.61 -22.14 1.26
C LYS A 382 -14.54 -21.20 2.47
N LEU A 383 -13.35 -20.95 3.01
CA LEU A 383 -13.15 -20.02 4.12
C LEU A 383 -13.57 -18.60 3.77
N ARG A 384 -13.19 -18.12 2.58
CA ARG A 384 -13.60 -16.80 2.08
C ARG A 384 -15.12 -16.68 1.96
N LYS A 385 -15.80 -17.70 1.42
CA LYS A 385 -17.28 -17.73 1.37
C LYS A 385 -17.93 -17.68 2.76
N ASN A 386 -17.23 -18.14 3.79
CA ASN A 386 -17.69 -18.13 5.18
C ASN A 386 -17.23 -16.89 5.98
N GLY A 387 -16.81 -15.82 5.30
CA GLY A 387 -16.48 -14.52 5.92
C GLY A 387 -15.00 -14.31 6.27
N TYR A 388 -14.12 -15.25 5.93
CA TYR A 388 -12.66 -15.09 6.05
C TYR A 388 -12.05 -14.60 4.74
N ASP A 389 -12.48 -13.43 4.28
CA ASP A 389 -12.16 -12.89 2.94
C ASP A 389 -10.66 -12.76 2.66
N ASP A 390 -9.86 -12.56 3.71
CA ASP A 390 -8.41 -12.39 3.65
C ASP A 390 -7.63 -13.70 3.81
N ALA A 391 -8.31 -14.85 3.91
CA ALA A 391 -7.65 -16.15 4.03
C ALA A 391 -6.71 -16.40 2.84
N PHE A 392 -5.50 -16.92 3.11
CA PHE A 392 -4.50 -17.21 2.09
C PHE A 392 -3.69 -18.46 2.38
N VAL A 393 -3.24 -19.12 1.31
CA VAL A 393 -2.43 -20.33 1.42
C VAL A 393 -1.03 -19.97 1.92
N VAL A 394 -0.47 -20.81 2.79
CA VAL A 394 0.91 -20.76 3.25
C VAL A 394 1.52 -22.16 3.06
N ALA A 395 2.81 -22.21 2.76
CA ALA A 395 3.54 -23.46 2.55
C ALA A 395 4.55 -23.70 3.67
N PHE A 396 4.72 -24.96 4.04
CA PHE A 396 5.67 -25.42 5.04
C PHE A 396 6.49 -26.58 4.48
N GLU A 397 7.78 -26.56 4.73
CA GLU A 397 8.69 -27.67 4.47
C GLU A 397 9.40 -28.00 5.79
N LYS A 398 9.34 -29.26 6.23
CA LYS A 398 9.90 -29.70 7.52
C LYS A 398 9.43 -28.84 8.72
N GLY A 399 8.18 -28.37 8.67
CA GLY A 399 7.58 -27.50 9.69
C GLY A 399 7.99 -26.02 9.62
N ILE A 400 8.88 -25.63 8.72
CA ILE A 400 9.33 -24.25 8.53
C ILE A 400 8.55 -23.62 7.38
N ARG A 401 8.08 -22.38 7.58
CA ARG A 401 7.34 -21.64 6.54
C ARG A 401 8.27 -21.24 5.39
N ILE A 402 7.87 -21.57 4.16
CA ILE A 402 8.57 -21.24 2.92
C ILE A 402 7.69 -20.40 1.98
N LYS A 403 8.28 -19.81 0.93
CA LYS A 403 7.49 -19.08 -0.08
C LYS A 403 6.71 -20.06 -0.95
N ILE A 404 5.52 -19.66 -1.44
CA ILE A 404 4.71 -20.52 -2.30
C ILE A 404 5.40 -20.80 -3.63
N GLU A 405 6.15 -19.82 -4.16
CA GLU A 405 6.90 -19.97 -5.42
C GLU A 405 8.06 -20.97 -5.29
N GLU A 406 8.64 -21.08 -4.09
CA GLU A 406 9.66 -22.08 -3.76
C GLU A 406 9.01 -23.46 -3.60
N ALA A 407 7.85 -23.50 -2.95
CA ALA A 407 7.06 -24.72 -2.79
C ALA A 407 6.55 -25.32 -4.12
N ALA A 408 6.29 -24.48 -5.13
CA ALA A 408 5.80 -24.91 -6.44
C ALA A 408 6.92 -25.42 -7.38
N LYS A 409 8.20 -25.21 -7.04
CA LYS A 409 9.34 -25.71 -7.83
C LYS A 409 9.76 -27.14 -7.43
N ASN A 410 9.38 -27.55 -6.24
CA ASN A 410 9.80 -28.81 -5.60
C ASN A 410 8.69 -29.88 -5.59
N ASN A 411 7.60 -29.67 -6.34
CA ASN A 411 6.40 -30.52 -6.33
C ASN A 411 5.85 -30.76 -7.74
#